data_AF-A0A0Q5EFL3-F1
#
_entry.id   AF-A0A0Q5EFL3-F1
#
_cell.length_a   1.000
_cell.length_b   1.000
_cell.length_c   1.000
_cell.angle_alpha   90.00
_cell.angle_beta   90.00
_cell.angle_gamma   90.00
#
_symmetry.space_group_name_H-M   'P 1'
#
loop_
_entity.id
_entity.type
_entity.pdbx_description
1 polymer ?
#
loop_
_entity_poly.entity_id
_entity_poly.type
_entity_poly.pdbx_seq_one_letter_code
_entity_poly.pdbx_strand_id
1 'polypeptide(L)'
;MTQEALTARAERWRDSRAFITASGAMAAVFGLAVSFQSVYIYTWVAPGGTRGMLVERVTANLVSLSAAIIVLALLLWSRWGPSLHEWWRPKVLAGVLLVALATGLLRSGLQLLLGVYRDPSLQTVLVETGTTAIALAVCATFGFSLSAARRRAREEERAHADQRHRADVALQSLQSEELRVKREVAEGLHGTLQQHLVLISAQLAAVTAALEREGAAAVSDATRRLRSLGEDLHTVRERDVRELSRLLSPPLLEVGIAPSIRAILQRLPPSITTTLDVSPEFRLLDDPIDNVFTTAERAVVVRTLEEGVTNALTHGAADRLVVELRIATPAPRDDGAPVASGTIELRVLDNGTGLLDGAEPAGGLLQLDRRAAAFGGALRVSSAASDAPEGGAVLRLSMPYRVPAAR
;
A
#
# COMPACT_ATOMS: atom_id res chain seq x y z
N MET A 1 26.08 18.71 -24.81
CA MET A 1 24.60 18.59 -24.78
C MET A 1 24.24 18.09 -23.40
N THR A 2 23.45 18.85 -22.63
CA THR A 2 23.09 18.50 -21.24
C THR A 2 22.13 17.29 -21.22
N GLN A 3 22.12 16.53 -20.12
CA GLN A 3 21.28 15.33 -19.95
C GLN A 3 19.78 15.66 -20.11
N GLU A 4 19.36 16.86 -19.70
CA GLU A 4 18.01 17.39 -19.91
C GLU A 4 17.67 17.63 -21.40
N ALA A 5 18.64 18.04 -22.21
CA ALA A 5 18.41 18.22 -23.65
C ALA A 5 18.20 16.88 -24.37
N LEU A 6 18.81 15.81 -23.88
CA LEU A 6 18.64 14.45 -24.39
C LEU A 6 17.27 13.87 -24.03
N THR A 7 16.81 14.04 -22.79
CA THR A 7 15.48 13.58 -22.36
C THR A 7 14.36 14.32 -23.08
N ALA A 8 14.43 15.65 -23.18
CA ALA A 8 13.45 16.45 -23.90
C ALA A 8 13.40 16.13 -25.41
N ARG A 9 14.52 15.68 -26.00
CA ARG A 9 14.52 15.18 -27.38
C ARG A 9 13.86 13.80 -27.46
N ALA A 10 14.19 12.87 -26.58
CA ALA A 10 13.60 11.53 -26.58
C ALA A 10 12.07 11.56 -26.35
N GLU A 11 11.58 12.43 -25.48
CA GLU A 11 10.14 12.61 -25.25
C GLU A 11 9.42 13.14 -26.49
N ARG A 12 9.97 14.19 -27.13
CA ARG A 12 9.45 14.71 -28.40
C ARG A 12 9.37 13.62 -29.47
N TRP A 13 10.40 12.79 -29.59
CA TRP A 13 10.42 11.68 -30.54
C TRP A 13 9.31 10.66 -30.28
N ARG A 14 9.06 10.32 -29.01
CA ARG A 14 7.97 9.40 -28.63
C ARG A 14 6.59 9.99 -28.94
N ASP A 15 6.39 11.27 -28.68
CA ASP A 15 5.11 11.93 -28.93
C ASP A 15 4.85 12.08 -30.43
N SER A 16 5.86 12.45 -31.23
CA SER A 16 5.74 12.48 -32.69
C SER A 16 5.43 11.10 -33.27
N ARG A 17 6.07 10.04 -32.76
CA ARG A 17 5.76 8.66 -33.18
C ARG A 17 4.32 8.28 -32.85
N ALA A 18 3.86 8.56 -31.63
CA ALA A 18 2.49 8.28 -31.23
C ALA A 18 1.47 8.99 -32.12
N PHE A 19 1.70 10.28 -32.39
CA PHE A 19 0.89 11.07 -33.29
C PHE A 19 0.85 10.47 -34.71
N ILE A 20 2.02 10.20 -35.31
CA ILE A 20 2.12 9.64 -36.67
C ILE A 20 1.42 8.28 -36.75
N THR A 21 1.61 7.41 -35.76
CA THR A 21 0.95 6.09 -35.73
C THR A 21 -0.57 6.21 -35.62
N ALA A 22 -1.08 7.12 -34.78
CA ALA A 22 -2.51 7.30 -34.59
C ALA A 22 -3.19 7.91 -35.82
N SER A 23 -2.65 9.02 -36.34
CA SER A 23 -3.18 9.67 -37.54
C SER A 23 -3.04 8.79 -38.78
N GLY A 24 -1.90 8.10 -38.93
CA GLY A 24 -1.65 7.18 -40.04
C GLY A 24 -2.60 5.99 -40.04
N ALA A 25 -2.84 5.37 -38.88
CA ALA A 25 -3.79 4.27 -38.75
C ALA A 25 -5.22 4.72 -39.10
N MET A 26 -5.66 5.87 -38.56
CA MET A 26 -7.00 6.41 -38.84
C MET A 26 -7.18 6.75 -40.32
N ALA A 27 -6.18 7.40 -40.92
CA ALA A 27 -6.21 7.76 -42.33
C ALA A 27 -6.18 6.52 -43.26
N ALA A 28 -5.49 5.45 -42.87
CA ALA A 28 -5.53 4.18 -43.61
C ALA A 28 -6.91 3.55 -43.58
N VAL A 29 -7.57 3.51 -42.41
CA VAL A 29 -8.95 3.00 -42.27
C VAL A 29 -9.91 3.83 -43.12
N PHE A 30 -9.86 5.16 -43.03
CA PHE A 30 -10.69 6.04 -43.87
C PHE A 30 -10.41 5.85 -45.36
N GLY A 31 -9.13 5.78 -45.76
CA GLY A 31 -8.74 5.61 -47.15
C GLY A 31 -9.25 4.31 -47.75
N LEU A 32 -9.22 3.21 -46.99
CA LEU A 32 -9.79 1.94 -47.40
C LEU A 32 -11.33 2.00 -47.46
N ALA A 33 -11.98 2.54 -46.42
CA ALA A 33 -13.43 2.66 -46.37
C ALA A 33 -13.99 3.47 -47.55
N VAL A 34 -13.36 4.59 -47.88
CA VAL A 34 -13.74 5.42 -49.04
C VAL A 34 -13.55 4.66 -50.36
N SER A 35 -12.45 3.91 -50.52
CA SER A 35 -12.25 3.07 -51.72
C SER A 35 -13.36 2.03 -51.89
N PHE A 36 -13.71 1.30 -50.81
CA PHE A 36 -14.79 0.31 -50.85
C PHE A 36 -16.15 0.95 -51.14
N GLN A 37 -16.46 2.05 -50.45
CA GLN A 37 -17.72 2.79 -50.66
C GLN A 37 -17.84 3.30 -52.09
N SER A 38 -16.78 3.89 -52.65
CA SER A 38 -16.80 4.35 -54.04
C SER A 38 -17.05 3.22 -55.02
N VAL A 39 -16.34 2.08 -54.86
CA VAL A 39 -16.53 0.91 -55.73
C VAL A 39 -17.95 0.37 -55.61
N TYR A 40 -18.51 0.30 -54.41
CA TYR A 40 -19.89 -0.13 -54.19
C TYR A 40 -20.89 0.78 -54.92
N ILE A 41 -20.77 2.10 -54.76
CA ILE A 41 -21.66 3.09 -55.41
C ILE A 41 -21.58 2.98 -56.94
N TYR A 42 -20.38 2.94 -57.52
CA TYR A 42 -20.22 2.89 -58.98
C TYR A 42 -20.56 1.52 -59.59
N THR A 43 -20.52 0.44 -58.80
CA THR A 43 -20.88 -0.89 -59.29
C THR A 43 -22.38 -1.15 -59.22
N TRP A 44 -23.05 -0.69 -58.15
CA TRP A 44 -24.42 -1.10 -57.83
C TRP A 44 -25.46 0.02 -57.90
N VAL A 45 -25.07 1.28 -57.66
CA VAL A 45 -26.00 2.41 -57.52
C VAL A 45 -26.02 3.30 -58.76
N ALA A 46 -24.88 3.45 -59.43
CA ALA A 46 -24.74 4.25 -60.66
C ALA A 46 -24.25 3.39 -61.84
N PRO A 47 -25.13 2.58 -62.45
CA PRO A 47 -24.78 1.67 -63.54
C PRO A 47 -24.39 2.46 -64.81
N GLY A 48 -23.10 2.66 -64.98
CA GLY A 48 -22.49 3.50 -66.02
C GLY A 48 -21.04 3.88 -65.69
N GLY A 49 -20.65 3.77 -64.42
CA GLY A 49 -19.25 3.89 -63.98
C GLY A 49 -18.40 2.67 -64.37
N THR A 50 -17.10 2.89 -64.57
CA THR A 50 -16.08 1.86 -64.82
C THR A 50 -16.14 0.77 -63.75
N ARG A 51 -16.67 -0.40 -64.12
CA ARG A 51 -16.68 -1.60 -63.24
C ARG A 51 -15.24 -2.02 -62.94
N GLY A 52 -14.90 -2.17 -61.66
CA GLY A 52 -13.73 -2.96 -61.24
C GLY A 52 -12.41 -2.25 -60.93
N MET A 53 -12.40 -0.94 -60.61
CA MET A 53 -11.14 -0.21 -60.33
C MET A 53 -10.75 -0.13 -58.83
N LEU A 54 -11.00 -1.19 -58.07
CA LEU A 54 -10.70 -1.21 -56.62
C LEU A 54 -9.19 -1.12 -56.37
N VAL A 55 -8.39 -1.85 -57.16
CA VAL A 55 -6.94 -1.94 -56.98
C VAL A 55 -6.30 -0.58 -57.25
N GLU A 56 -6.70 0.11 -58.29
CA GLU A 56 -6.22 1.43 -58.70
C GLU A 56 -6.56 2.48 -57.63
N ARG A 57 -7.80 2.47 -57.11
CA ARG A 57 -8.23 3.37 -56.04
C ARG A 57 -7.50 3.13 -54.74
N VAL A 58 -7.34 1.87 -54.33
CA VAL A 58 -6.57 1.50 -53.14
C VAL A 58 -5.10 1.89 -53.31
N THR A 59 -4.51 1.66 -54.49
CA THR A 59 -3.11 2.01 -54.78
C THR A 59 -2.90 3.52 -54.71
N ALA A 60 -3.75 4.32 -55.36
CA ALA A 60 -3.67 5.79 -55.29
C ALA A 60 -3.77 6.30 -53.84
N ASN A 61 -4.64 5.70 -53.02
CA ASN A 61 -4.81 6.07 -51.61
C ASN A 61 -3.60 5.70 -50.77
N LEU A 62 -3.07 4.48 -50.93
CA LEU A 62 -1.90 4.04 -50.16
C LEU A 62 -0.65 4.86 -50.49
N VAL A 63 -0.42 5.15 -51.77
CA VAL A 63 0.74 5.96 -52.20
C VAL A 63 0.63 7.39 -51.69
N SER A 64 -0.52 8.05 -51.89
CA SER A 64 -0.73 9.42 -51.43
C SER A 64 -0.67 9.53 -49.90
N LEU A 65 -1.27 8.58 -49.16
CA LEU A 65 -1.20 8.54 -47.71
C LEU A 65 0.23 8.31 -47.19
N SER A 66 0.98 7.40 -47.82
CA SER A 66 2.37 7.13 -47.44
C SER A 66 3.24 8.37 -47.63
N ALA A 67 3.06 9.08 -48.75
CA ALA A 67 3.73 10.35 -48.99
C ALA A 67 3.37 11.40 -47.92
N ALA A 68 2.09 11.51 -47.56
CA ALA A 68 1.63 12.40 -46.49
C ALA A 68 2.31 12.09 -45.15
N ILE A 69 2.31 10.82 -44.74
CA ILE A 69 2.93 10.36 -43.49
C ILE A 69 4.43 10.68 -43.47
N ILE A 70 5.14 10.44 -44.57
CA ILE A 70 6.57 10.74 -44.68
C ILE A 70 6.83 12.24 -44.55
N VAL A 71 6.11 13.08 -45.28
CA VAL A 71 6.27 14.54 -45.22
C VAL A 71 5.99 15.04 -43.80
N LEU A 72 4.92 14.54 -43.18
CA LEU A 72 4.51 14.98 -41.86
C LEU A 72 5.48 14.49 -40.77
N ALA A 73 6.04 13.28 -40.92
CA ALA A 73 7.12 12.79 -40.08
C ALA A 73 8.39 13.64 -40.22
N LEU A 74 8.79 14.00 -41.45
CA LEU A 74 9.94 14.87 -41.71
C LEU A 74 9.73 16.26 -41.10
N LEU A 75 8.53 16.84 -41.22
CA LEU A 75 8.20 18.13 -40.63
C LEU A 75 8.30 18.09 -39.10
N LEU A 76 7.70 17.07 -38.46
CA LEU A 76 7.71 16.90 -37.01
C LEU A 76 9.09 16.54 -36.45
N TRP A 77 9.92 15.83 -37.21
CA TRP A 77 11.29 15.48 -36.81
C TRP A 77 12.33 16.55 -37.14
N SER A 78 11.98 17.53 -37.99
CA SER A 78 12.91 18.60 -38.32
C SER A 78 13.27 19.42 -37.07
N ARG A 79 14.49 19.97 -37.05
CA ARG A 79 14.98 20.85 -35.96
C ARG A 79 14.07 22.07 -35.72
N TRP A 80 13.30 22.44 -36.74
CA TRP A 80 12.37 23.56 -36.77
C TRP A 80 10.91 23.10 -36.66
N GLY A 81 10.71 21.81 -36.41
CA GLY A 81 9.41 21.18 -36.30
C GLY A 81 8.65 21.76 -35.12
N PRO A 82 7.35 22.05 -35.29
CA PRO A 82 6.55 22.55 -34.20
C PRO A 82 6.47 21.53 -33.06
N SER A 83 6.52 22.01 -31.83
CA SER A 83 6.23 21.16 -30.68
C SER A 83 4.76 20.77 -30.72
N LEU A 84 4.46 19.50 -30.48
CA LEU A 84 3.07 19.01 -30.38
C LEU A 84 2.29 19.71 -29.25
N HIS A 85 3.02 20.34 -28.31
CA HIS A 85 2.48 21.17 -27.24
C HIS A 85 1.73 22.40 -27.76
N GLU A 86 2.01 22.84 -29.00
CA GLU A 86 1.45 24.06 -29.57
C GLU A 86 0.73 23.77 -30.89
N TRP A 87 0.07 22.62 -31.01
CA TRP A 87 -0.60 22.19 -32.24
C TRP A 87 -1.66 23.18 -32.74
N TRP A 88 -2.24 23.98 -31.84
CA TRP A 88 -3.16 25.07 -32.16
C TRP A 88 -2.48 26.30 -32.78
N ARG A 89 -1.14 26.35 -32.84
CA ARG A 89 -0.45 27.46 -33.49
C ARG A 89 -0.77 27.48 -34.98
N PRO A 90 -1.02 28.67 -35.54
CA PRO A 90 -1.44 28.82 -36.93
C PRO A 90 -0.42 28.23 -37.92
N LYS A 91 0.88 28.24 -37.58
CA LYS A 91 1.94 27.64 -38.40
C LYS A 91 1.79 26.12 -38.53
N VAL A 92 1.37 25.43 -37.47
CA VAL A 92 1.19 23.96 -37.48
C VAL A 92 -0.05 23.60 -38.28
N LEU A 93 -1.15 24.31 -38.01
CA LEU A 93 -2.41 24.14 -38.72
C LEU A 93 -2.23 24.41 -40.23
N ALA A 94 -1.51 25.48 -40.58
CA ALA A 94 -1.18 25.79 -41.98
C ALA A 94 -0.31 24.71 -42.62
N GLY A 95 0.68 24.17 -41.89
CA GLY A 95 1.51 23.07 -42.37
C GLY A 95 0.71 21.79 -42.62
N VAL A 96 -0.17 21.41 -41.69
CA VAL A 96 -1.07 20.25 -41.84
C VAL A 96 -2.02 20.45 -43.02
N LEU A 97 -2.61 21.64 -43.15
CA LEU A 97 -3.49 21.98 -44.27
C LEU A 97 -2.76 21.90 -45.62
N LEU A 98 -1.53 22.43 -45.70
CA LEU A 98 -0.71 22.38 -46.90
C LEU A 98 -0.39 20.94 -47.30
N VAL A 99 0.00 20.09 -46.34
CA VAL A 99 0.24 18.66 -46.59
C VAL A 99 -1.05 17.97 -47.04
N ALA A 100 -2.19 18.29 -46.41
CA ALA A 100 -3.48 17.71 -46.75
C ALA A 100 -3.92 18.06 -48.18
N LEU A 101 -3.76 19.34 -48.59
CA LEU A 101 -4.03 19.81 -49.95
C LEU A 101 -3.08 19.17 -50.98
N ALA A 102 -1.78 19.15 -50.70
CA ALA A 102 -0.79 18.51 -51.56
C ALA A 102 -1.08 17.01 -51.74
N THR A 103 -1.52 16.34 -50.69
CA THR A 103 -1.91 14.93 -50.73
C THR A 103 -3.16 14.71 -51.58
N GLY A 104 -4.17 15.58 -51.46
CA GLY A 104 -5.39 15.53 -52.29
C GLY A 104 -5.09 15.73 -53.78
N LEU A 105 -4.19 16.66 -54.11
CA LEU A 105 -3.74 16.88 -55.49
C LEU A 105 -2.94 15.69 -56.02
N LEU A 106 -2.00 15.16 -55.22
CA LEU A 106 -1.22 13.97 -55.58
C LEU A 106 -2.13 12.76 -55.83
N ARG A 107 -3.11 12.52 -54.95
CA ARG A 107 -4.11 11.46 -55.09
C ARG A 107 -4.91 11.62 -56.38
N SER A 108 -5.41 12.83 -56.66
CA SER A 108 -6.17 13.11 -57.88
C SER A 108 -5.34 12.87 -59.14
N GLY A 109 -4.07 13.29 -59.13
CA GLY A 109 -3.12 13.02 -60.23
C GLY A 109 -2.85 11.52 -60.43
N LEU A 110 -2.69 10.75 -59.34
CA LEU A 110 -2.53 9.30 -59.40
C LEU A 110 -3.78 8.61 -59.95
N GLN A 111 -4.97 9.06 -59.56
CA GLN A 111 -6.23 8.51 -60.08
C GLN A 111 -6.40 8.78 -61.58
N LEU A 112 -5.94 9.93 -62.07
CA LEU A 112 -5.88 10.23 -63.51
C LEU A 112 -4.90 9.30 -64.22
N LEU A 113 -3.69 9.16 -63.68
CA LEU A 113 -2.63 8.32 -64.26
C LEU A 113 -3.02 6.84 -64.31
N LEU A 114 -3.74 6.35 -63.30
CA LEU A 114 -4.25 4.98 -63.23
C LEU A 114 -5.55 4.79 -64.03
N GLY A 115 -6.05 5.83 -64.70
CA GLY A 115 -7.24 5.75 -65.55
C GLY A 115 -8.56 5.62 -64.78
N VAL A 116 -8.58 5.94 -63.47
CA VAL A 116 -9.81 5.93 -62.65
C VAL A 116 -10.80 6.98 -63.16
N TYR A 117 -10.30 8.14 -63.57
CA TYR A 117 -11.04 9.18 -64.27
C TYR A 117 -10.39 9.44 -65.63
N ARG A 118 -11.17 9.36 -66.72
CA ARG A 118 -10.67 9.61 -68.08
C ARG A 118 -10.69 11.11 -68.44
N ASP A 119 -11.80 11.77 -68.15
CA ASP A 119 -11.98 13.23 -68.35
C ASP A 119 -12.70 13.84 -67.14
N PRO A 120 -12.00 14.07 -66.00
CA PRO A 120 -12.64 14.66 -64.84
C PRO A 120 -12.99 16.13 -65.08
N SER A 121 -14.19 16.52 -64.68
CA SER A 121 -14.53 17.95 -64.58
C SER A 121 -13.67 18.63 -63.49
N LEU A 122 -13.47 19.95 -63.60
CA LEU A 122 -12.78 20.73 -62.56
C LEU A 122 -13.47 20.56 -61.18
N GLN A 123 -14.80 20.45 -61.17
CA GLN A 123 -15.58 20.22 -59.95
C GLN A 123 -15.24 18.87 -59.31
N THR A 124 -15.03 17.81 -60.11
CA THR A 124 -14.63 16.49 -59.60
C THR A 124 -13.28 16.54 -58.90
N VAL A 125 -12.29 17.20 -59.51
CA VAL A 125 -10.95 17.34 -58.92
C VAL A 125 -10.98 18.16 -57.63
N LEU A 126 -11.75 19.25 -57.61
CA LEU A 126 -11.92 20.09 -56.41
C LEU A 126 -12.59 19.33 -55.27
N VAL A 127 -13.62 18.53 -55.56
CA VAL A 127 -14.33 17.73 -54.55
C VAL A 127 -13.44 16.60 -54.01
N GLU A 128 -12.74 15.84 -54.84
CA GLU A 128 -11.81 14.79 -54.38
C GLU A 128 -10.64 15.37 -53.55
N THR A 129 -10.09 16.50 -54.00
CA THR A 129 -9.01 17.19 -53.26
C THR A 129 -9.53 17.73 -51.93
N GLY A 130 -10.69 18.41 -51.93
CA GLY A 130 -11.29 18.98 -50.73
C GLY A 130 -11.69 17.92 -49.70
N THR A 131 -12.33 16.83 -50.13
CA THR A 131 -12.70 15.71 -49.25
C THR A 131 -11.48 15.02 -48.66
N THR A 132 -10.42 14.81 -49.45
CA THR A 132 -9.15 14.27 -48.96
C THR A 132 -8.50 15.20 -47.93
N ALA A 133 -8.51 16.51 -48.20
CA ALA A 133 -7.94 17.50 -47.30
C ALA A 133 -8.70 17.55 -45.96
N ILE A 134 -10.03 17.54 -46.00
CA ILE A 134 -10.88 17.49 -44.80
C ILE A 134 -10.65 16.20 -44.02
N ALA A 135 -10.62 15.04 -44.69
CA ALA A 135 -10.40 13.75 -44.04
C ALA A 135 -9.03 13.71 -43.32
N LEU A 136 -7.97 14.20 -43.96
CA LEU A 136 -6.64 14.30 -43.34
C LEU A 136 -6.60 15.29 -42.19
N ALA A 137 -7.29 16.43 -42.29
CA ALA A 137 -7.39 17.40 -41.19
C ALA A 137 -8.09 16.78 -39.96
N VAL A 138 -9.16 15.98 -40.17
CA VAL A 138 -9.84 15.24 -39.11
C VAL A 138 -8.91 14.19 -38.48
N CYS A 139 -8.20 13.41 -39.31
CA CYS A 139 -7.24 12.40 -38.82
C CYS A 139 -6.07 13.03 -38.05
N ALA A 140 -5.59 14.20 -38.49
CA ALA A 140 -4.55 14.95 -37.78
C ALA A 140 -5.09 15.46 -36.43
N THR A 141 -6.27 16.07 -36.40
CA THR A 141 -6.91 16.52 -35.16
C THR A 141 -7.08 15.38 -34.16
N PHE A 142 -7.50 14.21 -34.62
CA PHE A 142 -7.62 13.01 -33.79
C PHE A 142 -6.25 12.52 -33.26
N GLY A 143 -5.22 12.52 -34.10
CA GLY A 143 -3.86 12.17 -33.66
C GLY A 143 -3.34 13.12 -32.59
N PHE A 144 -3.61 14.43 -32.71
CA PHE A 144 -3.23 15.43 -31.72
C PHE A 144 -3.97 15.22 -30.40
N SER A 145 -5.29 15.01 -30.45
CA SER A 145 -6.09 14.81 -29.24
C SER A 145 -5.69 13.55 -28.48
N LEU A 146 -5.44 12.44 -29.17
CA LEU A 146 -4.98 11.20 -28.55
C LEU A 146 -3.57 11.34 -27.96
N SER A 147 -2.68 12.04 -28.66
CA SER A 147 -1.32 12.30 -28.16
C SER A 147 -1.35 13.20 -26.91
N ALA A 148 -2.22 14.21 -26.89
CA ALA A 148 -2.42 15.08 -25.74
C ALA A 148 -3.02 14.31 -24.54
N ALA A 149 -4.01 13.44 -24.77
CA ALA A 149 -4.61 12.60 -23.73
C ALA A 149 -3.58 11.63 -23.12
N ARG A 150 -2.79 10.95 -23.96
CA ARG A 150 -1.71 10.05 -23.49
C ARG A 150 -0.65 10.80 -22.69
N ARG A 151 -0.35 12.04 -23.05
CA ARG A 151 0.61 12.87 -22.32
C ARG A 151 0.09 13.24 -20.93
N ARG A 152 -1.16 13.69 -20.82
CA ARG A 152 -1.80 14.01 -19.52
C ARG A 152 -1.82 12.80 -18.59
N ALA A 153 -2.21 11.64 -19.11
CA ALA A 153 -2.22 10.40 -18.33
C ALA A 153 -0.82 10.05 -17.77
N ARG A 154 0.25 10.27 -18.54
CA ARG A 154 1.63 10.05 -18.08
C ARG A 154 2.09 11.09 -17.05
N GLU A 155 1.68 12.34 -17.22
CA GLU A 155 1.98 13.40 -16.25
C GLU A 155 1.31 13.11 -14.90
N GLU A 156 0.06 12.66 -14.92
CA GLU A 156 -0.68 12.19 -13.74
C GLU A 156 -0.02 10.97 -13.11
N GLU A 157 0.36 9.96 -13.90
CA GLU A 157 1.05 8.76 -13.41
C GLU A 157 2.39 9.10 -12.73
N ARG A 158 3.18 10.01 -13.32
CA ARG A 158 4.43 10.52 -12.71
C ARG A 158 4.15 11.25 -11.40
N ALA A 159 3.15 12.12 -11.36
CA ALA A 159 2.79 12.84 -10.14
C ALA A 159 2.35 11.88 -9.02
N HIS A 160 1.58 10.85 -9.34
CA HIS A 160 1.18 9.81 -8.38
C HIS A 160 2.38 8.98 -7.90
N ALA A 161 3.31 8.63 -8.78
CA ALA A 161 4.53 7.92 -8.40
C ALA A 161 5.42 8.76 -7.46
N ASP A 162 5.61 10.04 -7.77
CA ASP A 162 6.37 10.96 -6.92
C ASP A 162 5.69 11.16 -5.55
N GLN A 163 4.37 11.25 -5.50
CA GLN A 163 3.62 11.37 -4.26
C GLN A 163 3.76 10.12 -3.39
N ARG A 164 3.66 8.91 -3.99
CA ARG A 164 3.89 7.64 -3.29
C ARG A 164 5.31 7.56 -2.73
N HIS A 165 6.31 7.89 -3.55
CA HIS A 165 7.70 7.88 -3.11
C HIS A 165 7.96 8.84 -1.95
N ARG A 166 7.39 10.04 -1.98
CA ARG A 166 7.48 11.00 -0.87
C ARG A 166 6.81 10.48 0.41
N ALA A 167 5.66 9.83 0.28
CA ALA A 167 4.97 9.22 1.43
C ALA A 167 5.82 8.09 2.05
N ASP A 168 6.41 7.22 1.24
CA ASP A 168 7.28 6.14 1.70
C ASP A 168 8.52 6.68 2.44
N VAL A 169 9.18 7.70 1.87
CA VAL A 169 10.34 8.35 2.51
C VAL A 169 9.94 9.01 3.84
N ALA A 170 8.78 9.66 3.90
CA ALA A 170 8.28 10.25 5.15
C ALA A 170 8.00 9.20 6.23
N LEU A 171 7.38 8.06 5.85
CA LEU A 171 7.14 6.95 6.77
C LEU A 171 8.45 6.34 7.28
N GLN A 172 9.43 6.13 6.40
CA GLN A 172 10.76 5.64 6.80
C GLN A 172 11.46 6.62 7.76
N SER A 173 11.35 7.93 7.51
CA SER A 173 11.89 8.95 8.43
C SER A 173 11.23 8.87 9.80
N LEU A 174 9.89 8.75 9.87
CA LEU A 174 9.16 8.63 11.14
C LEU A 174 9.55 7.36 11.90
N GLN A 175 9.64 6.21 11.21
CA GLN A 175 10.08 4.95 11.81
C GLN A 175 11.50 5.05 12.36
N SER A 176 12.41 5.69 11.61
CA SER A 176 13.80 5.88 12.05
C SER A 176 13.90 6.75 13.30
N GLU A 177 13.08 7.80 13.38
CA GLU A 177 13.02 8.70 14.53
C GLU A 177 12.42 7.98 15.74
N GLU A 178 11.36 7.20 15.55
CA GLU A 178 10.77 6.37 16.62
C GLU A 178 11.79 5.37 17.18
N LEU A 179 12.54 4.68 16.31
CA LEU A 179 13.60 3.75 16.72
C LEU A 179 14.73 4.48 17.47
N ARG A 180 15.09 5.68 17.04
CA ARG A 180 16.10 6.50 17.71
C ARG A 180 15.64 6.91 19.10
N VAL A 181 14.43 7.44 19.24
CA VAL A 181 13.84 7.83 20.53
C VAL A 181 13.76 6.61 21.46
N LYS A 182 13.29 5.46 20.95
CA LYS A 182 13.27 4.21 21.74
C LYS A 182 14.66 3.81 22.25
N ARG A 183 15.71 3.96 21.44
CA ARG A 183 17.09 3.66 21.85
C ARG A 183 17.62 4.66 22.86
N GLU A 184 17.48 5.96 22.60
CA GLU A 184 17.94 7.01 23.50
C GLU A 184 17.27 6.90 24.87
N VAL A 185 15.97 6.63 24.88
CA VAL A 185 15.23 6.39 26.11
C VAL A 185 15.68 5.09 26.79
N ALA A 186 15.86 3.99 26.06
CA ALA A 186 16.35 2.74 26.64
C ALA A 186 17.76 2.89 27.24
N GLU A 187 18.66 3.62 26.58
CA GLU A 187 20.02 3.91 27.05
C GLU A 187 20.01 4.81 28.29
N GLY A 188 19.22 5.89 28.29
CA GLY A 188 19.09 6.79 29.44
C GLY A 188 18.49 6.08 30.67
N LEU A 189 17.51 5.22 30.45
CA LEU A 189 16.85 4.45 31.50
C LEU A 189 17.74 3.31 32.03
N HIS A 190 18.45 2.61 31.14
CA HIS A 190 19.44 1.59 31.54
C HIS A 190 20.59 2.20 32.34
N GLY A 191 21.10 3.36 31.92
CA GLY A 191 22.16 4.07 32.64
C GLY A 191 21.75 4.45 34.07
N THR A 192 20.55 5.02 34.22
CA THR A 192 20.03 5.45 35.53
C THR A 192 19.78 4.25 36.47
N LEU A 193 19.18 3.18 35.93
CA LEU A 193 18.88 1.97 36.71
C LEU A 193 20.16 1.22 37.12
N GLN A 194 21.16 1.12 36.24
CA GLN A 194 22.45 0.53 36.56
C GLN A 194 23.16 1.32 37.68
N GLN A 195 23.09 2.66 37.63
CA GLN A 195 23.72 3.53 38.62
C GLN A 195 23.07 3.40 40.00
N HIS A 196 21.74 3.28 40.06
CA HIS A 196 21.00 2.98 41.29
C HIS A 196 21.36 1.59 41.87
N LEU A 197 21.44 0.53 41.04
CA LEU A 197 21.79 -0.82 41.50
C LEU A 197 23.22 -0.90 42.05
N VAL A 198 24.17 -0.17 41.46
CA VAL A 198 25.54 -0.07 41.97
C VAL A 198 25.55 0.61 43.35
N LEU A 199 24.80 1.71 43.51
CA LEU A 199 24.72 2.44 44.78
C LEU A 199 24.11 1.57 45.90
N ILE A 200 23.04 0.85 45.59
CA ILE A 200 22.37 -0.05 46.54
C ILE A 200 23.31 -1.20 46.92
N SER A 201 24.00 -1.80 45.96
CA SER A 201 24.97 -2.88 46.21
C SER A 201 26.13 -2.42 47.12
N ALA A 202 26.63 -1.20 46.91
CA ALA A 202 27.69 -0.62 47.75
C ALA A 202 27.20 -0.37 49.19
N GLN A 203 25.98 0.14 49.36
CA GLN A 203 25.38 0.36 50.67
C GLN A 203 25.11 -0.97 51.40
N LEU A 204 24.68 -2.02 50.68
CA LEU A 204 24.46 -3.36 51.23
C LEU A 204 25.77 -3.96 51.74
N ALA A 205 26.85 -3.87 50.95
CA ALA A 205 28.19 -4.32 51.35
C ALA A 205 28.71 -3.56 52.59
N ALA A 206 28.45 -2.25 52.69
CA ALA A 206 28.84 -1.45 53.85
C ALA A 206 28.11 -1.88 55.14
N VAL A 207 26.83 -2.25 55.04
CA VAL A 207 26.06 -2.78 56.18
C VAL A 207 26.59 -4.16 56.60
N THR A 208 26.89 -5.04 55.64
CA THR A 208 27.46 -6.38 55.94
C THR A 208 28.82 -6.26 56.64
N ALA A 209 29.72 -5.41 56.14
CA ALA A 209 31.03 -5.19 56.73
C ALA A 209 30.99 -4.55 58.13
N ALA A 210 29.95 -3.75 58.44
CA ALA A 210 29.74 -3.20 59.77
C ALA A 210 29.25 -4.26 60.76
N LEU A 211 28.32 -5.12 60.33
CA LEU A 211 27.84 -6.26 61.12
C LEU A 211 28.96 -7.27 61.45
N GLU A 212 29.86 -7.54 60.50
CA GLU A 212 31.01 -8.44 60.71
C GLU A 212 32.03 -7.90 61.72
N ARG A 213 32.23 -6.57 61.78
CA ARG A 213 33.22 -5.94 62.68
C ARG A 213 32.68 -5.67 64.09
N GLU A 214 31.43 -5.28 64.22
CA GLU A 214 30.88 -4.71 65.47
C GLU A 214 29.89 -5.66 66.18
N GLY A 215 29.49 -6.76 65.53
CA GLY A 215 28.65 -7.80 66.13
C GLY A 215 27.31 -7.26 66.65
N ALA A 216 26.88 -7.75 67.82
CA ALA A 216 25.55 -7.46 68.39
C ALA A 216 25.28 -5.96 68.63
N ALA A 217 26.31 -5.13 68.81
CA ALA A 217 26.17 -3.70 69.05
C ALA A 217 25.68 -2.93 67.80
N ALA A 218 25.99 -3.41 66.60
CA ALA A 218 25.61 -2.76 65.34
C ALA A 218 24.25 -3.21 64.79
N VAL A 219 23.62 -4.23 65.38
CA VAL A 219 22.38 -4.84 64.86
C VAL A 219 21.25 -3.83 64.73
N SER A 220 21.09 -2.91 65.69
CA SER A 220 20.05 -1.88 65.64
C SER A 220 20.26 -0.87 64.50
N ASP A 221 21.50 -0.42 64.28
CA ASP A 221 21.82 0.55 63.22
C ASP A 221 21.80 -0.12 61.83
N ALA A 222 22.29 -1.36 61.73
CA ALA A 222 22.21 -2.18 60.52
C ALA A 222 20.76 -2.47 60.11
N THR A 223 19.88 -2.76 61.06
CA THR A 223 18.44 -2.97 60.80
C THR A 223 17.78 -1.70 60.28
N ARG A 224 18.16 -0.53 60.79
CA ARG A 224 17.66 0.77 60.32
C ARG A 224 18.13 1.07 58.89
N ARG A 225 19.41 0.81 58.59
CA ARG A 225 20.00 0.99 57.25
C ARG A 225 19.39 0.04 56.22
N LEU A 226 19.18 -1.24 56.57
CA LEU A 226 18.49 -2.21 55.70
C LEU A 226 17.04 -1.81 55.40
N ARG A 227 16.34 -1.21 56.38
CA ARG A 227 14.98 -0.71 56.17
C ARG A 227 14.95 0.46 55.20
N SER A 228 15.87 1.43 55.33
CA SER A 228 15.98 2.54 54.36
C SER A 228 16.37 2.02 52.97
N LEU A 229 17.29 1.05 52.89
CA LEU A 229 17.65 0.39 51.63
C LEU A 229 16.44 -0.27 50.95
N GLY A 230 15.57 -0.88 51.75
CA GLY A 230 14.32 -1.48 51.29
C GLY A 230 13.35 -0.46 50.71
N GLU A 231 13.24 0.73 51.31
CA GLU A 231 12.41 1.82 50.78
C GLU A 231 13.01 2.46 49.52
N ASP A 232 14.33 2.61 49.46
CA ASP A 232 15.03 3.09 48.27
C ASP A 232 14.87 2.11 47.10
N LEU A 233 15.02 0.80 47.35
CA LEU A 233 14.77 -0.25 46.36
C LEU A 233 13.29 -0.27 45.93
N HIS A 234 12.35 -0.03 46.85
CA HIS A 234 10.93 0.06 46.54
C HIS A 234 10.64 1.27 45.64
N THR A 235 11.26 2.42 45.92
CA THR A 235 11.12 3.65 45.14
C THR A 235 11.73 3.51 43.73
N VAL A 236 12.90 2.88 43.61
CA VAL A 236 13.54 2.55 42.32
C VAL A 236 12.67 1.56 41.52
N ARG A 237 12.10 0.55 42.19
CA ARG A 237 11.17 -0.40 41.55
C ARG A 237 9.88 0.29 41.09
N GLU A 238 9.35 1.23 41.85
CA GLU A 238 8.11 1.97 41.52
C GLU A 238 8.33 3.01 40.42
N ARG A 239 9.47 3.70 40.37
CA ARG A 239 9.74 4.69 39.31
C ARG A 239 10.32 4.06 38.06
N ASP A 240 11.47 3.40 38.16
CA ASP A 240 12.28 3.07 36.98
C ASP A 240 11.71 1.86 36.21
N VAL A 241 11.16 0.85 36.91
CA VAL A 241 10.51 -0.30 36.27
C VAL A 241 9.15 0.06 35.67
N ARG A 242 8.44 1.01 36.30
CA ARG A 242 7.13 1.50 35.83
C ARG A 242 7.27 2.43 34.63
N GLU A 243 8.31 3.25 34.60
CA GLU A 243 8.68 4.06 33.43
C GLU A 243 9.17 3.17 32.27
N LEU A 244 10.00 2.14 32.55
CA LEU A 244 10.35 1.07 31.59
C LEU A 244 9.11 0.38 31.01
N SER A 245 8.13 0.06 31.88
CA SER A 245 6.88 -0.58 31.48
C SER A 245 6.03 0.33 30.59
N ARG A 246 5.94 1.64 30.87
CA ARG A 246 5.23 2.63 30.03
C ARG A 246 5.85 2.81 28.64
N LEU A 247 7.16 2.58 28.50
CA LEU A 247 7.89 2.74 27.24
C LEU A 247 7.89 1.45 26.40
N LEU A 248 7.71 0.29 27.03
CA LEU A 248 7.75 -1.03 26.40
C LEU A 248 6.37 -1.69 26.25
N SER A 249 5.32 -1.10 26.81
CA SER A 249 3.95 -1.63 26.81
C SER A 249 2.90 -0.51 26.80
N PRO A 250 1.75 -0.69 26.13
CA PRO A 250 0.63 0.24 26.18
C PRO A 250 0.31 0.71 27.62
N PRO A 251 0.11 2.01 27.87
CA PRO A 251 -0.02 2.61 29.21
C PRO A 251 -1.17 2.06 30.09
N LEU A 252 -2.00 1.15 29.57
CA LEU A 252 -3.13 0.54 30.27
C LEU A 252 -2.87 -0.90 30.75
N LEU A 253 -1.72 -1.49 30.41
CA LEU A 253 -1.38 -2.87 30.82
C LEU A 253 -1.26 -3.04 32.34
N GLU A 254 -1.00 -1.95 33.06
CA GLU A 254 -1.01 -1.93 34.53
C GLU A 254 -2.42 -2.01 35.11
N VAL A 255 -3.42 -1.55 34.38
CA VAL A 255 -4.84 -1.58 34.78
C VAL A 255 -5.43 -2.97 34.54
N GLY A 256 -5.04 -3.62 33.43
CA GLY A 256 -5.48 -4.97 33.09
C GLY A 256 -5.41 -5.24 31.60
N ILE A 257 -5.59 -6.50 31.23
CA ILE A 257 -5.67 -6.95 29.84
C ILE A 257 -6.90 -6.34 29.15
N ALA A 258 -8.10 -6.50 29.70
CA ALA A 258 -9.34 -6.07 29.08
C ALA A 258 -9.42 -4.54 28.84
N PRO A 259 -9.01 -3.67 29.80
CA PRO A 259 -8.88 -2.23 29.56
C PRO A 259 -7.87 -1.88 28.46
N SER A 260 -6.74 -2.59 28.40
CA SER A 260 -5.70 -2.38 27.37
C SER A 260 -6.22 -2.71 25.97
N ILE A 261 -6.85 -3.88 25.83
CA ILE A 261 -7.48 -4.32 24.58
C ILE A 261 -8.53 -3.30 24.13
N ARG A 262 -9.39 -2.85 25.04
CA ARG A 262 -10.42 -1.85 24.72
C ARG A 262 -9.83 -0.56 24.17
N ALA A 263 -8.74 -0.06 24.75
CA ALA A 263 -8.09 1.16 24.28
C ALA A 263 -7.38 0.98 22.93
N ILE A 264 -6.82 -0.20 22.65
CA ILE A 264 -6.27 -0.52 21.33
C ILE A 264 -7.39 -0.47 20.28
N LEU A 265 -8.52 -1.13 20.55
CA LEU A 265 -9.67 -1.15 19.63
C LEU A 265 -10.28 0.24 19.42
N GLN A 266 -10.35 1.08 20.46
CA GLN A 266 -10.87 2.45 20.37
C GLN A 266 -10.01 3.39 19.50
N ARG A 267 -8.75 3.04 19.24
CA ARG A 267 -7.84 3.83 18.39
C ARG A 267 -7.97 3.48 16.91
N LEU A 268 -8.72 2.44 16.57
CA LEU A 268 -8.94 2.05 15.17
C LEU A 268 -9.84 3.08 14.45
N PRO A 269 -9.69 3.24 13.12
CA PRO A 269 -10.56 4.11 12.36
C PRO A 269 -12.03 3.74 12.56
N PRO A 270 -12.97 4.71 12.59
CA PRO A 270 -14.40 4.44 12.80
C PRO A 270 -15.04 3.62 11.67
N SER A 271 -14.35 3.43 10.55
CA SER A 271 -14.75 2.52 9.48
C SER A 271 -14.57 1.03 9.83
N ILE A 272 -13.83 0.71 10.90
CA ILE A 272 -13.61 -0.66 11.35
C ILE A 272 -14.57 -0.97 12.50
N THR A 273 -15.44 -1.97 12.30
CA THR A 273 -16.40 -2.41 13.33
C THR A 273 -15.73 -3.35 14.32
N THR A 274 -15.58 -2.93 15.58
CA THR A 274 -14.94 -3.76 16.62
C THR A 274 -15.93 -4.25 17.67
N THR A 275 -15.87 -5.53 18.03
CA THR A 275 -16.58 -6.12 19.17
C THR A 275 -15.60 -6.71 20.17
N LEU A 276 -15.79 -6.44 21.46
CA LEU A 276 -15.00 -7.02 22.55
C LEU A 276 -15.94 -7.75 23.52
N ASP A 277 -15.87 -9.08 23.51
CA ASP A 277 -16.53 -9.96 24.47
C ASP A 277 -15.53 -10.43 25.54
N VAL A 278 -15.86 -10.21 26.81
CA VAL A 278 -15.00 -10.59 27.95
C VAL A 278 -15.86 -11.32 28.95
N SER A 279 -15.52 -12.58 29.25
CA SER A 279 -16.29 -13.41 30.17
C SER A 279 -16.29 -12.82 31.60
N PRO A 280 -17.37 -13.01 32.38
CA PRO A 280 -17.43 -12.52 33.76
C PRO A 280 -16.27 -13.02 34.62
N GLU A 281 -15.87 -14.28 34.45
CA GLU A 281 -14.78 -14.92 35.17
C GLU A 281 -13.44 -14.26 34.86
N PHE A 282 -13.20 -13.93 33.57
CA PHE A 282 -11.98 -13.22 33.17
C PHE A 282 -11.91 -11.84 33.83
N ARG A 283 -13.03 -11.09 33.89
CA ARG A 283 -13.06 -9.75 34.50
C ARG A 283 -12.71 -9.76 35.98
N LEU A 284 -13.14 -10.79 36.70
CA LEU A 284 -12.81 -10.94 38.13
C LEU A 284 -11.32 -11.16 38.36
N LEU A 285 -10.64 -11.88 37.45
CA LEU A 285 -9.21 -12.17 37.56
C LEU A 285 -8.32 -11.03 37.04
N ASP A 286 -8.85 -10.19 36.16
CA ASP A 286 -8.16 -9.02 35.58
C ASP A 286 -8.44 -7.72 36.34
N ASP A 287 -8.84 -7.79 37.61
CA ASP A 287 -9.12 -6.62 38.43
C ASP A 287 -7.84 -5.77 38.64
N PRO A 288 -7.89 -4.43 38.55
CA PRO A 288 -6.69 -3.59 38.71
C PRO A 288 -6.08 -3.64 40.11
N ILE A 289 -6.88 -3.94 41.14
CA ILE A 289 -6.48 -3.97 42.56
C ILE A 289 -5.96 -5.36 42.92
N ASP A 290 -6.59 -6.42 42.41
CA ASP A 290 -6.25 -7.82 42.70
C ASP A 290 -6.03 -8.63 41.41
N ASN A 291 -5.12 -8.16 40.56
CA ASN A 291 -4.85 -8.79 39.27
C ASN A 291 -4.08 -10.10 39.46
N VAL A 292 -4.68 -11.21 39.01
CA VAL A 292 -4.07 -12.54 39.11
C VAL A 292 -2.98 -12.74 38.05
N PHE A 293 -3.02 -12.00 36.95
CA PHE A 293 -2.07 -12.14 35.85
C PHE A 293 -0.82 -11.29 36.07
N THR A 294 0.34 -11.91 35.89
CA THR A 294 1.61 -11.19 35.92
C THR A 294 1.71 -10.21 34.75
N THR A 295 2.48 -9.13 34.91
CA THR A 295 2.72 -8.17 33.83
C THR A 295 3.28 -8.82 32.56
N ALA A 296 4.08 -9.88 32.70
CA ALA A 296 4.62 -10.62 31.56
C ALA A 296 3.53 -11.39 30.81
N GLU A 297 2.63 -12.08 31.51
CA GLU A 297 1.47 -12.78 30.93
C GLU A 297 0.54 -11.78 30.21
N ARG A 298 0.20 -10.68 30.88
CA ARG A 298 -0.63 -9.61 30.32
C ARG A 298 -0.02 -9.05 29.03
N ALA A 299 1.30 -8.84 29.00
CA ALA A 299 2.00 -8.33 27.82
C ALA A 299 1.96 -9.31 26.63
N VAL A 300 2.02 -10.63 26.87
CA VAL A 300 1.88 -11.63 25.79
C VAL A 300 0.49 -11.57 25.17
N VAL A 301 -0.56 -11.50 26.00
CA VAL A 301 -1.95 -11.43 25.53
C VAL A 301 -2.20 -10.16 24.72
N VAL A 302 -1.79 -8.99 25.24
CA VAL A 302 -2.01 -7.71 24.56
C VAL A 302 -1.20 -7.60 23.27
N ARG A 303 0.07 -8.03 23.25
CA ARG A 303 0.87 -8.03 22.01
C ARG A 303 0.31 -8.99 20.96
N THR A 304 -0.28 -10.10 21.39
CA THR A 304 -0.96 -11.03 20.49
C THR A 304 -2.17 -10.39 19.83
N LEU A 305 -2.95 -9.61 20.59
CA LEU A 305 -4.01 -8.81 20.00
C LEU A 305 -3.46 -7.78 19.02
N GLU A 306 -2.45 -6.99 19.39
CA GLU A 306 -1.89 -5.93 18.53
C GLU A 306 -1.41 -6.48 17.19
N GLU A 307 -0.69 -7.59 17.23
CA GLU A 307 -0.23 -8.29 16.02
C GLU A 307 -1.41 -8.85 15.22
N GLY A 308 -2.41 -9.44 15.88
CA GLY A 308 -3.63 -9.93 15.22
C GLY A 308 -4.41 -8.82 14.51
N VAL A 309 -4.60 -7.67 15.16
CA VAL A 309 -5.26 -6.49 14.59
C VAL A 309 -4.45 -5.94 13.42
N THR A 310 -3.13 -5.82 13.58
CA THR A 310 -2.24 -5.33 12.51
C THR A 310 -2.32 -6.23 11.28
N ASN A 311 -2.31 -7.56 11.47
CA ASN A 311 -2.40 -8.53 10.39
C ASN A 311 -3.77 -8.48 9.70
N ALA A 312 -4.86 -8.41 10.46
CA ALA A 312 -6.21 -8.33 9.88
C ALA A 312 -6.40 -7.07 9.02
N LEU A 313 -5.88 -5.92 9.45
CA LEU A 313 -6.03 -4.65 8.72
C LEU A 313 -5.07 -4.53 7.54
N THR A 314 -3.80 -4.91 7.73
CA THR A 314 -2.74 -4.68 6.73
C THR A 314 -2.73 -5.77 5.66
N HIS A 315 -3.00 -7.02 6.06
CA HIS A 315 -2.89 -8.19 5.19
C HIS A 315 -4.25 -8.79 4.83
N GLY A 316 -5.23 -8.73 5.74
CA GLY A 316 -6.58 -9.24 5.51
C GLY A 316 -7.56 -8.25 4.89
N ALA A 317 -7.27 -6.94 4.91
CA ALA A 317 -8.20 -5.88 4.54
C ALA A 317 -9.56 -5.99 5.26
N ALA A 318 -9.55 -6.46 6.51
CA ALA A 318 -10.75 -6.63 7.31
C ALA A 318 -11.39 -5.28 7.66
N ASP A 319 -12.73 -5.22 7.63
CA ASP A 319 -13.51 -4.07 8.11
C ASP A 319 -14.28 -4.38 9.41
N ARG A 320 -14.21 -5.62 9.89
CA ARG A 320 -14.81 -6.07 11.15
C ARG A 320 -13.84 -6.95 11.95
N LEU A 321 -13.81 -6.72 13.26
CA LEU A 321 -13.00 -7.45 14.23
C LEU A 321 -13.85 -7.87 15.42
N VAL A 322 -13.73 -9.14 15.83
CA VAL A 322 -14.33 -9.68 17.06
C VAL A 322 -13.22 -10.21 17.95
N VAL A 323 -13.15 -9.71 19.18
CA VAL A 323 -12.18 -10.14 20.18
C VAL A 323 -12.92 -10.79 21.34
N GLU A 324 -12.55 -12.02 21.66
CA GLU A 324 -13.10 -12.78 22.78
C GLU A 324 -12.00 -13.07 23.82
N LEU A 325 -12.26 -12.77 25.08
CA LEU A 325 -11.42 -13.12 26.23
C LEU A 325 -12.20 -14.01 27.20
N ARG A 326 -11.70 -15.22 27.43
CA ARG A 326 -12.34 -16.22 28.29
C ARG A 326 -11.34 -16.93 29.20
N ILE A 327 -11.87 -17.55 30.25
CA ILE A 327 -11.14 -18.49 31.10
C ILE A 327 -11.70 -19.88 30.84
N ALA A 328 -10.85 -20.79 30.37
CA ALA A 328 -11.15 -22.21 30.35
C ALA A 328 -10.65 -22.83 31.65
N THR A 329 -11.57 -23.25 32.52
CA THR A 329 -11.25 -24.04 33.72
C THR A 329 -11.14 -25.52 33.36
N PRO A 330 -10.15 -26.26 33.90
CA PRO A 330 -10.19 -27.71 33.87
C PRO A 330 -11.44 -28.20 34.62
N ALA A 331 -12.01 -29.33 34.19
CA ALA A 331 -13.17 -29.94 34.84
C ALA A 331 -12.94 -30.05 36.37
N PRO A 332 -13.97 -29.80 37.20
CA PRO A 332 -13.82 -29.89 38.64
C PRO A 332 -13.27 -31.28 39.00
N ARG A 333 -12.20 -31.31 39.79
CA ARG A 333 -11.81 -32.55 40.45
C ARG A 333 -12.83 -32.80 41.57
N ASP A 334 -13.24 -34.06 41.72
CA ASP A 334 -14.29 -34.53 42.63
C ASP A 334 -13.98 -34.35 44.13
N ASP A 335 -12.86 -33.69 44.46
CA ASP A 335 -12.28 -33.55 45.79
C ASP A 335 -12.53 -32.18 46.45
N GLY A 336 -13.37 -31.32 45.85
CA GLY A 336 -13.87 -30.09 46.49
C GLY A 336 -12.80 -29.02 46.77
N ALA A 337 -11.60 -29.17 46.22
CA ALA A 337 -10.53 -28.19 46.33
C ALA A 337 -10.75 -27.01 45.36
N PRO A 338 -10.47 -25.76 45.76
CA PRO A 338 -10.57 -24.61 44.86
C PRO A 338 -9.65 -24.78 43.64
N VAL A 339 -10.17 -24.44 42.45
CA VAL A 339 -9.45 -24.57 41.18
C VAL A 339 -8.28 -23.58 41.15
N ALA A 340 -7.07 -24.05 41.48
CA ALA A 340 -5.87 -23.23 41.63
C ALA A 340 -5.21 -22.79 40.30
N SER A 341 -5.78 -23.18 39.15
CA SER A 341 -5.22 -22.91 37.82
C SER A 341 -6.28 -22.99 36.73
N GLY A 342 -6.21 -22.11 35.73
CA GLY A 342 -7.02 -22.16 34.52
C GLY A 342 -6.21 -21.76 33.29
N THR A 343 -6.88 -21.67 32.14
CA THR A 343 -6.27 -21.24 30.86
C THR A 343 -6.91 -19.96 30.39
N ILE A 344 -6.10 -18.94 30.14
CA ILE A 344 -6.50 -17.73 29.41
C ILE A 344 -6.69 -18.11 27.95
N GLU A 345 -7.86 -17.79 27.40
CA GLU A 345 -8.15 -17.94 25.98
C GLU A 345 -8.45 -16.56 25.38
N LEU A 346 -7.60 -16.13 24.44
CA LEU A 346 -7.83 -14.98 23.58
C LEU A 346 -8.14 -15.48 22.17
N ARG A 347 -9.26 -15.03 21.61
CA ARG A 347 -9.59 -15.22 20.18
C ARG A 347 -9.74 -13.86 19.51
N VAL A 348 -9.07 -13.70 18.37
CA VAL A 348 -9.23 -12.53 17.49
C VAL A 348 -9.73 -13.06 16.15
N LEU A 349 -10.92 -12.65 15.77
CA LEU A 349 -11.57 -13.01 14.52
C LEU A 349 -11.69 -11.77 13.63
N ASP A 350 -11.35 -11.92 12.36
CA ASP A 350 -11.53 -10.91 11.34
C ASP A 350 -12.35 -11.44 10.17
N ASN A 351 -12.93 -10.54 9.37
CA ASN A 351 -13.68 -10.87 8.16
C ASN A 351 -12.90 -10.57 6.86
N GLY A 352 -11.57 -10.55 6.95
CA GLY A 352 -10.70 -10.26 5.82
C GLY A 352 -10.63 -11.39 4.80
N THR A 353 -9.60 -11.35 3.95
CA THR A 353 -9.35 -12.35 2.90
C THR A 353 -9.03 -13.75 3.42
N GLY A 354 -8.79 -13.90 4.73
CA GLY A 354 -8.44 -15.16 5.37
C GLY A 354 -7.05 -15.67 5.04
N LEU A 355 -6.77 -16.91 5.44
CA LEU A 355 -5.48 -17.57 5.24
C LEU A 355 -5.52 -18.49 4.02
N LEU A 356 -4.41 -18.56 3.31
CA LEU A 356 -4.18 -19.59 2.29
C LEU A 356 -4.03 -20.96 2.96
N ASP A 357 -4.57 -22.02 2.34
CA ASP A 357 -4.46 -23.38 2.86
C ASP A 357 -2.99 -23.76 3.08
N GLY A 358 -2.66 -24.18 4.31
CA GLY A 358 -1.30 -24.59 4.69
C GLY A 358 -0.35 -23.45 5.07
N ALA A 359 -0.85 -22.23 5.29
CA ALA A 359 -0.02 -21.12 5.78
C ALA A 359 0.47 -21.37 7.22
N GLU A 360 1.79 -21.49 7.37
CA GLU A 360 2.47 -21.59 8.67
C GLU A 360 2.65 -20.19 9.32
N PRO A 361 2.63 -20.07 10.66
CA PRO A 361 2.92 -18.82 11.34
C PRO A 361 4.33 -18.30 11.00
N ALA A 362 4.42 -17.10 10.43
CA ALA A 362 5.69 -16.45 10.09
C ALA A 362 5.82 -15.08 10.77
N GLY A 363 7.05 -14.56 10.89
CA GLY A 363 7.32 -13.22 11.40
C GLY A 363 6.92 -13.02 12.88
N GLY A 364 6.14 -11.97 13.15
CA GLY A 364 5.74 -11.58 14.51
C GLY A 364 4.95 -12.66 15.27
N LEU A 365 4.10 -13.40 14.56
CA LEU A 365 3.31 -14.50 15.14
C LEU A 365 4.18 -15.67 15.62
N LEU A 366 5.26 -16.01 14.91
CA LEU A 366 6.19 -17.06 15.33
C LEU A 366 6.94 -16.67 16.62
N GLN A 367 7.28 -15.38 16.77
CA GLN A 367 7.92 -14.88 17.98
C GLN A 367 6.96 -14.89 19.16
N LEU A 368 5.68 -14.57 18.93
CA LEU A 368 4.63 -14.62 19.94
C LEU A 368 4.32 -16.06 20.37
N ASP A 369 4.29 -17.01 19.44
CA ASP A 369 4.09 -18.44 19.75
C ASP A 369 5.21 -18.97 20.67
N ARG A 370 6.48 -18.70 20.35
CA ARG A 370 7.61 -19.05 21.21
C ARG A 370 7.50 -18.43 22.60
N ARG A 371 7.00 -17.19 22.67
CA ARG A 371 6.81 -16.48 23.94
C ARG A 371 5.65 -17.05 24.75
N ALA A 372 4.56 -17.43 24.11
CA ALA A 372 3.44 -18.15 24.74
C ALA A 372 3.90 -19.53 25.25
N ALA A 373 4.70 -20.26 24.47
CA ALA A 373 5.28 -21.54 24.85
C ALA A 373 6.17 -21.45 26.11
N ALA A 374 6.86 -20.33 26.31
CA ALA A 374 7.64 -20.09 27.53
C ALA A 374 6.76 -20.03 28.81
N PHE A 375 5.46 -19.74 28.66
CA PHE A 375 4.46 -19.80 29.72
C PHE A 375 3.64 -21.10 29.68
N GLY A 376 4.02 -22.09 28.87
CA GLY A 376 3.25 -23.32 28.68
C GLY A 376 1.98 -23.15 27.85
N GLY A 377 1.85 -22.03 27.14
CA GLY A 377 0.76 -21.74 26.21
C GLY A 377 1.08 -22.12 24.76
N ALA A 378 0.15 -21.82 23.86
CA ALA A 378 0.32 -21.99 22.42
C ALA A 378 -0.46 -20.92 21.66
N LEU A 379 0.06 -20.54 20.49
CA LEU A 379 -0.62 -19.68 19.53
C LEU A 379 -1.02 -20.50 18.30
N ARG A 380 -2.25 -20.34 17.83
CA ARG A 380 -2.72 -20.97 16.59
C ARG A 380 -3.43 -19.96 15.71
N VAL A 381 -3.25 -20.14 14.41
CA VAL A 381 -3.97 -19.36 13.39
C VAL A 381 -4.72 -20.34 12.50
N SER A 382 -5.99 -20.06 12.23
CA SER A 382 -6.85 -20.89 11.38
C SER A 382 -7.74 -20.02 10.51
N SER A 383 -8.23 -20.57 9.39
CA SER A 383 -9.26 -19.90 8.60
C SER A 383 -10.55 -19.80 9.40
N ALA A 384 -11.26 -18.67 9.29
CA ALA A 384 -12.56 -18.50 9.94
C ALA A 384 -13.62 -19.44 9.37
N ALA A 385 -13.45 -20.01 8.17
CA ALA A 385 -14.39 -20.96 7.58
C ALA A 385 -14.68 -22.19 8.48
N SER A 386 -13.79 -22.53 9.42
CA SER A 386 -14.01 -23.60 10.40
C SER A 386 -14.75 -23.17 11.68
N ASP A 387 -14.79 -21.87 12.00
CA ASP A 387 -15.26 -21.33 13.29
C ASP A 387 -16.33 -20.21 13.16
N ALA A 388 -16.53 -19.61 11.97
CA ALA A 388 -17.48 -18.51 11.71
C ALA A 388 -17.93 -18.45 10.21
N PRO A 389 -19.18 -18.05 9.93
CA PRO A 389 -19.77 -18.11 8.58
C PRO A 389 -19.35 -17.01 7.59
N GLU A 390 -18.62 -15.96 8.02
CA GLU A 390 -18.36 -14.75 7.20
C GLU A 390 -17.00 -14.74 6.46
N GLY A 391 -16.19 -15.81 6.52
CA GLY A 391 -14.82 -15.80 5.99
C GLY A 391 -13.82 -15.06 6.89
N GLY A 392 -12.53 -15.04 6.52
CA GLY A 392 -11.47 -14.38 7.29
C GLY A 392 -10.52 -15.31 8.06
N ALA A 393 -9.81 -14.79 9.06
CA ALA A 393 -8.87 -15.55 9.89
C ALA A 393 -9.24 -15.50 11.38
N VAL A 394 -8.78 -16.53 12.11
CA VAL A 394 -8.95 -16.67 13.55
C VAL A 394 -7.58 -16.89 14.17
N LEU A 395 -7.17 -15.96 15.02
CA LEU A 395 -5.98 -16.07 15.87
C LEU A 395 -6.42 -16.49 17.27
N ARG A 396 -5.88 -17.60 17.77
CA ARG A 396 -6.19 -18.15 19.09
C ARG A 396 -4.92 -18.28 19.92
N LEU A 397 -4.89 -17.62 21.07
CA LEU A 397 -3.87 -17.79 22.10
C LEU A 397 -4.50 -18.53 23.28
N SER A 398 -3.85 -19.60 23.72
CA SER A 398 -4.15 -20.27 24.98
C SER A 398 -2.93 -20.25 25.88
N MET A 399 -3.08 -19.85 27.14
CA MET A 399 -1.96 -19.80 28.09
C MET A 399 -2.43 -20.14 29.50
N PRO A 400 -1.80 -21.08 30.21
CA PRO A 400 -2.16 -21.37 31.59
C PRO A 400 -1.80 -20.17 32.47
N TYR A 401 -2.61 -19.90 33.49
CA TYR A 401 -2.27 -18.97 34.56
C TYR A 401 -2.28 -19.71 35.90
N ARG A 402 -1.50 -19.19 36.86
CA ARG A 402 -1.44 -19.74 38.22
C ARG A 402 -1.85 -18.67 39.21
N VAL A 403 -2.80 -19.01 40.08
CA VAL A 403 -3.11 -18.17 41.23
C VAL A 403 -1.94 -18.34 42.23
N PRO A 404 -1.26 -17.26 42.66
CA PRO A 404 -0.25 -17.36 43.69
C PRO A 404 -0.86 -17.97 44.96
N ALA A 405 -0.19 -18.95 45.57
CA ALA A 405 -0.64 -19.50 46.85
C ALA A 405 -0.68 -18.36 47.88
N ALA A 406 -1.83 -18.17 48.54
CA ALA A 406 -1.96 -17.22 49.64
C ALA A 406 -0.88 -17.52 50.69
N ARG A 407 -0.12 -16.49 51.08
CA ARG A 407 0.87 -16.57 52.16
C ARG A 407 0.21 -16.45 53.52
#